data_AF-A0A497SS12-F1
#
_entry.id   AF-A0A497SS12-F1
#
_cell.length_a   1.000
_cell.length_b   1.000
_cell.length_c   1.000
_cell.angle_alpha   90.00
_cell.angle_beta   90.00
_cell.angle_gamma   90.00
#
_symmetry.space_group_name_H-M   'P 1'
#
loop_
_entity.id
_entity.type
_entity.pdbx_description
1 polymer ?
#
loop_
_entity_poly.entity_id
_entity_poly.type
_entity_poly.pdbx_seq_one_letter_code
_entity_poly.pdbx_strand_id
1 'polypeptide(L)'
;MEFSEKALLALIIPFAFGIVFPLFELYVQLDVFWISALELFVFSIPFYFFLLETPDAFLAFPSAFIFITTKGFIKGYILGKTFCLVDSLIFPIAFTIYAGAIAFHRESAFKEARLGLLSTFLLILAFSIALFIWIVYKQYVTVCPYAISPREVLGFPVRLSSWFCRRFEMLCW
;
A
#
# COMPACT_ATOMS: atom_id res chain seq x y z
N MET A 1 -19.02 18.34 -10.53
CA MET A 1 -18.93 17.66 -9.23
C MET A 1 -18.32 18.59 -8.23
N GLU A 2 -19.01 18.80 -7.12
CA GLU A 2 -18.49 19.57 -5.98
C GLU A 2 -17.36 18.81 -5.29
N PHE A 3 -16.48 19.52 -4.57
CA PHE A 3 -15.36 18.94 -3.83
C PHE A 3 -15.81 17.81 -2.87
N SER A 4 -17.00 17.95 -2.27
CA SER A 4 -17.61 16.97 -1.38
C SER A 4 -17.86 15.61 -2.07
N GLU A 5 -18.38 15.61 -3.30
CA GLU A 5 -18.69 14.39 -4.05
C GLU A 5 -17.42 13.63 -4.43
N LYS A 6 -16.37 14.36 -4.79
CA LYS A 6 -15.06 13.78 -5.11
C LYS A 6 -14.41 13.18 -3.87
N ALA A 7 -14.39 13.91 -2.76
CA ALA A 7 -13.88 13.38 -1.49
C ALA A 7 -14.65 12.13 -1.03
N LEU A 8 -15.97 12.09 -1.22
CA LEU A 8 -16.79 10.91 -0.90
C LEU A 8 -16.40 9.70 -1.76
N LEU A 9 -16.25 9.89 -3.07
CA LEU A 9 -15.83 8.83 -4.00
C LEU A 9 -14.42 8.32 -3.66
N ALA A 10 -13.50 9.21 -3.30
CA ALA A 10 -12.15 8.86 -2.88
C ALA A 10 -12.13 7.93 -1.67
N LEU A 11 -13.17 7.93 -0.81
CA LEU A 11 -13.25 7.09 0.38
C LEU A 11 -14.07 5.81 0.14
N ILE A 12 -15.15 5.90 -0.65
CA ILE A 12 -16.03 4.76 -0.94
C ILE A 12 -15.34 3.74 -1.86
N ILE A 13 -14.60 4.18 -2.87
CA ILE A 13 -13.92 3.29 -3.80
C ILE A 13 -12.90 2.40 -3.07
N PRO A 14 -11.97 2.94 -2.24
CA PRO A 14 -11.10 2.13 -1.38
C PRO A 14 -11.82 1.11 -0.51
N PHE A 15 -12.97 1.49 0.04
CA PHE A 15 -13.78 0.60 0.87
C PHE A 15 -14.29 -0.60 0.05
N ALA A 16 -14.88 -0.34 -1.12
CA ALA A 16 -15.35 -1.39 -2.03
C ALA A 16 -14.23 -2.32 -2.50
N PHE A 17 -13.08 -1.76 -2.91
CA PHE A 17 -11.90 -2.55 -3.27
C PHE A 17 -11.35 -3.33 -2.07
N GLY A 18 -11.41 -2.77 -0.86
CA GLY A 18 -11.02 -3.46 0.37
C GLY A 18 -11.89 -4.68 0.68
N ILE A 19 -13.14 -4.71 0.22
CA ILE A 19 -14.03 -5.88 0.32
C ILE A 19 -13.72 -6.92 -0.76
N VAL A 20 -13.56 -6.48 -2.01
CA VAL A 20 -13.42 -7.37 -3.16
C VAL A 20 -12.02 -8.01 -3.22
N PHE A 21 -10.98 -7.28 -2.84
CA PHE A 21 -9.60 -7.74 -2.95
C PHE A 21 -9.29 -9.01 -2.12
N PRO A 22 -9.69 -9.12 -0.83
CA PRO A 22 -9.52 -10.37 -0.08
C PRO A 22 -10.24 -11.56 -0.71
N LEU A 23 -11.42 -11.35 -1.33
CA LEU A 23 -12.14 -12.41 -2.02
C LEU A 23 -11.36 -12.88 -3.25
N PHE A 24 -10.81 -11.96 -4.04
CA PHE A 24 -9.91 -12.30 -5.16
C PHE A 24 -8.67 -13.07 -4.69
N GLU A 25 -8.02 -12.62 -3.60
CA GLU A 25 -6.85 -13.28 -3.01
C GLU A 25 -7.15 -14.73 -2.59
N LEU A 26 -8.40 -15.03 -2.22
CA LEU A 26 -8.83 -16.36 -1.81
C LEU A 26 -8.90 -17.35 -3.00
N TYR A 27 -9.29 -16.85 -4.19
CA TYR A 27 -9.35 -17.66 -5.40
C TYR A 27 -8.01 -17.75 -6.14
N VAL A 28 -7.16 -16.74 -5.98
CA VAL A 28 -5.89 -16.61 -6.71
C VAL A 28 -4.72 -16.78 -5.73
N GLN A 29 -4.22 -18.02 -5.65
CA GLN A 29 -3.09 -18.41 -4.79
C GLN A 29 -1.74 -17.91 -5.35
N LEU A 30 -1.50 -16.61 -5.26
CA LEU A 30 -0.24 -15.98 -5.65
C LEU A 30 0.76 -15.92 -4.48
N ASP A 31 2.05 -15.82 -4.80
CA ASP A 31 3.09 -15.51 -3.82
C ASP A 31 2.86 -14.11 -3.21
N VAL A 32 3.31 -13.92 -1.97
CA VAL A 32 3.18 -12.68 -1.18
C VAL A 32 3.72 -11.48 -1.96
N PHE A 33 4.84 -11.66 -2.67
CA PHE A 33 5.43 -10.61 -3.52
C PHE A 33 4.44 -10.11 -4.58
N TRP A 34 3.82 -11.04 -5.32
CA TRP A 34 2.88 -10.72 -6.40
C TRP A 34 1.58 -10.12 -5.85
N ILE A 35 1.08 -10.63 -4.72
CA ILE A 35 -0.10 -10.08 -4.05
C ILE A 35 0.17 -8.63 -3.61
N SER A 36 1.30 -8.36 -2.96
CA SER A 36 1.66 -7.01 -2.51
C SER A 36 1.85 -6.03 -3.66
N ALA A 37 2.44 -6.47 -4.77
CA ALA A 37 2.54 -5.66 -5.98
C ALA A 37 1.16 -5.38 -6.59
N LEU A 38 0.29 -6.40 -6.65
CA LEU A 38 -1.07 -6.28 -7.17
C LEU A 38 -1.93 -5.36 -6.30
N GLU A 39 -1.79 -5.40 -4.98
CA GLU A 39 -2.48 -4.48 -4.05
C GLU A 39 -2.18 -3.02 -4.38
N LEU A 40 -0.89 -2.68 -4.48
CA LEU A 40 -0.45 -1.32 -4.79
C LEU A 40 -0.90 -0.90 -6.20
N PHE A 41 -0.89 -1.83 -7.15
CA PHE A 41 -1.31 -1.58 -8.52
C PHE A 41 -2.84 -1.38 -8.64
N VAL A 42 -3.65 -2.28 -8.10
CA VAL A 42 -5.11 -2.18 -8.13
C VAL A 42 -5.59 -0.93 -7.41
N PHE A 43 -4.95 -0.57 -6.30
CA PHE A 43 -5.28 0.64 -5.57
C PHE A 43 -4.82 1.92 -6.29
N SER A 44 -3.71 1.86 -7.05
CA SER A 44 -3.21 3.04 -7.78
C SER A 44 -4.06 3.44 -8.98
N ILE A 45 -4.70 2.51 -9.69
CA ILE A 45 -5.53 2.81 -10.87
C ILE A 45 -6.66 3.81 -10.56
N PRO A 46 -7.61 3.52 -9.66
CA PRO A 46 -8.71 4.44 -9.37
C PRO A 46 -8.18 5.76 -8.79
N PHE A 47 -7.09 5.71 -8.02
CA PHE A 47 -6.50 6.89 -7.42
C PHE A 47 -5.80 7.80 -8.43
N TYR A 48 -5.20 7.24 -9.49
CA TYR A 48 -4.66 8.01 -10.60
C TYR A 48 -5.76 8.80 -11.31
N PHE A 49 -6.88 8.15 -11.64
CA PHE A 49 -8.03 8.85 -12.23
C PHE A 49 -8.63 9.90 -11.30
N PHE A 50 -8.68 9.61 -9.99
CA PHE A 50 -9.13 10.58 -9.00
C PHE A 50 -8.22 11.81 -8.90
N LEU A 51 -6.91 11.61 -8.94
CA LEU A 51 -5.90 12.68 -8.92
C LEU A 51 -5.84 13.48 -10.23
N LEU A 52 -6.33 12.95 -11.35
CA LEU A 52 -6.55 13.76 -12.56
C LEU A 52 -7.65 14.80 -12.34
N GLU A 53 -8.64 14.49 -11.51
CA GLU A 53 -9.79 15.37 -11.26
C GLU A 53 -9.67 16.25 -10.01
N THR A 54 -8.77 15.92 -9.08
CA THR A 54 -8.55 16.65 -7.82
C THR A 54 -7.06 16.93 -7.58
N PRO A 55 -6.68 18.14 -7.13
CA PRO A 55 -5.28 18.46 -6.85
C PRO A 55 -4.78 17.85 -5.53
N ASP A 56 -5.66 17.26 -4.71
CA ASP A 56 -5.35 16.96 -3.32
C ASP A 56 -4.81 15.55 -3.11
N ALA A 57 -3.48 15.40 -3.27
CA ALA A 57 -2.75 14.20 -2.90
C ALA A 57 -2.91 13.81 -1.42
N PHE A 58 -3.33 14.74 -0.56
CA PHE A 58 -3.60 14.49 0.86
C PHE A 58 -4.70 13.46 1.10
N LEU A 59 -5.65 13.31 0.18
CA LEU A 59 -6.70 12.28 0.28
C LEU A 59 -6.15 10.86 0.09
N ALA A 60 -4.91 10.69 -0.38
CA ALA A 60 -4.30 9.38 -0.58
C ALA A 60 -4.11 8.62 0.72
N PHE A 61 -3.72 9.31 1.79
CA PHE A 61 -3.50 8.69 3.08
C PHE A 61 -4.80 8.09 3.68
N PRO A 62 -5.89 8.85 3.89
CA PRO A 62 -7.12 8.29 4.45
C PRO A 62 -7.73 7.22 3.53
N SER A 63 -7.63 7.40 2.22
CA SER A 63 -8.12 6.42 1.25
C SER A 63 -7.36 5.08 1.36
N ALA A 64 -6.02 5.13 1.37
CA ALA A 64 -5.18 3.95 1.54
C ALA A 64 -5.40 3.29 2.91
N PHE A 65 -5.61 4.10 3.96
CA PHE A 65 -5.91 3.62 5.30
C PHE A 65 -7.23 2.84 5.35
N ILE A 66 -8.29 3.36 4.72
CA ILE A 66 -9.57 2.68 4.63
C ILE A 66 -9.42 1.37 3.85
N PHE A 67 -8.73 1.39 2.70
CA PHE A 67 -8.51 0.18 1.90
C PHE A 67 -7.84 -0.94 2.71
N ILE A 68 -6.68 -0.67 3.30
CA ILE A 68 -5.89 -1.70 3.99
C ILE A 68 -6.57 -2.18 5.27
N THR A 69 -7.27 -1.29 5.98
CA THR A 69 -7.99 -1.63 7.22
C THR A 69 -9.22 -2.48 6.91
N THR A 70 -10.01 -2.09 5.90
CA THR A 70 -11.17 -2.86 5.43
C THR A 70 -10.75 -4.23 4.93
N LYS A 71 -9.69 -4.27 4.11
CA LYS A 71 -9.08 -5.51 3.64
C LYS A 71 -8.67 -6.41 4.80
N GLY A 72 -7.90 -5.85 5.74
CA GLY A 72 -7.38 -6.59 6.89
C GLY A 72 -8.48 -7.16 7.77
N PHE A 73 -9.53 -6.36 8.04
CA PHE A 73 -10.68 -6.79 8.83
C PHE A 73 -11.45 -7.93 8.17
N ILE A 74 -11.72 -7.82 6.87
CA ILE A 74 -12.44 -8.85 6.10
C ILE A 74 -11.59 -10.12 5.97
N LYS A 75 -10.29 -9.97 5.75
CA LYS A 75 -9.34 -11.09 5.73
C LYS A 75 -9.31 -11.81 7.08
N GLY A 76 -9.33 -11.08 8.20
CA GLY A 76 -9.43 -11.67 9.52
C GLY A 76 -10.75 -12.40 9.75
N TYR A 77 -11.86 -11.80 9.33
CA TYR A 77 -13.19 -12.41 9.45
C TYR A 77 -13.38 -13.67 8.60
N ILE A 78 -12.92 -13.66 7.34
CA ILE A 78 -13.14 -14.77 6.38
C ILE A 78 -12.09 -15.87 6.52
N LEU A 79 -10.81 -15.50 6.68
CA LEU A 79 -9.68 -16.45 6.64
C LEU A 79 -9.10 -16.77 8.03
N GLY A 80 -9.60 -16.14 9.10
CA GLY A 80 -9.07 -16.33 10.46
C GLY A 80 -7.62 -15.87 10.62
N LYS A 81 -7.14 -14.97 9.75
CA LYS A 81 -5.78 -14.43 9.79
C LYS A 81 -5.71 -13.21 10.72
N THR A 82 -4.55 -13.01 11.35
CA THR A 82 -4.33 -11.87 12.24
C THR A 82 -4.36 -10.55 11.48
N PHE A 83 -5.05 -9.57 12.06
CA PHE A 83 -5.09 -8.18 11.60
C PHE A 83 -3.98 -7.39 12.30
N CYS A 84 -3.02 -6.87 11.56
CA CYS A 84 -1.95 -6.06 12.11
C CYS A 84 -2.22 -4.56 11.90
N LEU A 85 -2.34 -3.80 12.98
CA LEU A 85 -2.55 -2.34 12.92
C LEU A 85 -1.42 -1.60 12.21
N VAL A 86 -0.23 -2.21 12.17
CA VAL A 86 0.99 -1.62 11.58
C VAL A 86 0.95 -1.71 10.05
N ASP A 87 0.29 -2.74 9.50
CA ASP A 87 -0.02 -2.82 8.07
C ASP A 87 -0.86 -1.62 7.65
N SER A 88 -1.80 -1.23 8.53
CA SER A 88 -2.64 -0.05 8.35
C SER A 88 -1.91 1.28 8.43
N LEU A 89 -0.63 1.32 8.80
CA LEU A 89 0.18 2.54 8.82
C LEU A 89 1.23 2.56 7.70
N ILE A 90 1.90 1.44 7.45
CA ILE A 90 2.97 1.38 6.45
C ILE A 90 2.42 1.47 5.03
N PHE A 91 1.31 0.79 4.73
CA PHE A 91 0.71 0.86 3.39
C PHE A 91 0.27 2.27 3.02
N PRO A 92 -0.46 3.02 3.87
CA PRO A 92 -0.83 4.40 3.54
C PRO A 92 0.35 5.35 3.40
N ILE A 93 1.41 5.17 4.20
CA ILE A 93 2.63 5.97 4.05
C ILE A 93 3.28 5.72 2.69
N ALA A 94 3.50 4.45 2.34
CA ALA A 94 4.09 4.07 1.05
C ALA A 94 3.25 4.58 -0.12
N PHE A 95 1.93 4.44 -0.04
CA PHE A 95 1.02 4.91 -1.07
C PHE A 95 0.97 6.44 -1.19
N THR A 96 1.07 7.17 -0.08
CA THR A 96 1.07 8.65 -0.09
C THR A 96 2.29 9.22 -0.81
N ILE A 97 3.47 8.58 -0.67
CA ILE A 97 4.68 8.95 -1.42
C ILE A 97 4.42 8.82 -2.93
N TYR A 98 3.80 7.72 -3.33
CA TYR A 98 3.46 7.48 -4.73
C TYR A 98 2.38 8.44 -5.26
N ALA A 99 1.33 8.70 -4.47
CA ALA A 99 0.29 9.66 -4.83
C ALA A 99 0.82 11.10 -4.97
N GLY A 100 1.78 11.50 -4.13
CA GLY A 100 2.48 12.78 -4.27
C GLY A 100 3.23 12.88 -5.60
N ALA A 101 3.87 11.79 -6.05
CA ALA A 101 4.54 11.76 -7.36
C ALA A 101 3.54 11.85 -8.54
N ILE A 102 2.35 11.23 -8.42
CA ILE A 102 1.27 11.40 -9.39
C ILE A 102 0.84 12.86 -9.48
N ALA A 103 0.62 13.53 -8.35
CA ALA A 103 0.22 14.94 -8.33
C ALA A 103 1.29 15.85 -8.96
N PHE A 104 2.58 15.60 -8.68
CA PHE A 104 3.68 16.31 -9.32
C PHE A 104 3.77 16.05 -10.83
N HIS A 105 3.57 14.80 -11.25
CA HIS A 105 3.54 14.44 -12.67
C HIS A 105 2.39 15.15 -13.40
N ARG A 106 1.21 15.21 -12.79
CA ARG A 106 0.08 16.00 -13.30
C ARG A 106 0.46 17.47 -13.44
N GLU A 107 0.96 18.09 -12.39
CA GLU A 107 1.27 19.53 -12.38
C GLU A 107 2.31 19.90 -13.45
N SER A 108 3.33 19.05 -13.63
CA SER A 108 4.33 19.22 -14.69
C SER A 108 3.77 19.00 -16.10
N ALA A 109 2.86 18.04 -16.29
CA ALA A 109 2.19 17.81 -17.58
C ALA A 109 1.32 19.00 -18.02
N PHE A 110 0.71 19.73 -17.06
CA PHE A 110 -0.06 20.94 -17.36
C PHE A 110 0.80 22.19 -17.61
N LYS A 111 2.00 22.27 -17.02
CA LYS A 111 2.85 23.47 -17.09
C LYS A 111 3.83 23.43 -18.25
N GLU A 112 4.50 22.32 -18.54
CA GLU A 112 5.51 22.24 -19.61
C GLU A 112 5.70 20.82 -20.19
N ALA A 113 5.52 20.66 -21.51
CA ALA A 113 5.77 19.39 -22.20
C ALA A 113 7.23 18.90 -22.12
N ARG A 114 8.19 19.80 -21.89
CA ARG A 114 9.63 19.50 -21.82
C ARG A 114 10.03 18.72 -20.57
N LEU A 115 9.23 18.76 -19.52
CA LEU A 115 9.44 18.03 -18.26
C LEU A 115 8.76 16.66 -18.22
N GLY A 116 8.01 16.28 -19.26
CA GLY A 116 7.21 15.05 -19.27
C GLY A 116 8.04 13.76 -19.06
N LEU A 117 9.24 13.68 -19.63
CA LEU A 117 10.14 12.53 -19.44
C LEU A 117 10.65 12.44 -17.99
N LEU A 118 11.06 13.57 -17.42
CA LEU A 118 11.58 13.63 -16.04
C LEU A 118 10.48 13.28 -15.03
N SER A 119 9.27 13.79 -15.23
CA SER A 119 8.15 13.52 -14.33
C SER A 119 7.63 12.09 -14.43
N THR A 120 7.65 11.49 -15.62
CA THR A 120 7.34 10.06 -15.79
C THR A 120 8.37 9.18 -15.09
N PHE A 121 9.66 9.52 -15.18
CA PHE A 121 10.71 8.81 -14.45
C PHE A 121 10.52 8.89 -12.92
N LEU A 122 10.18 10.07 -12.40
CA LEU A 122 9.88 10.26 -10.98
C LEU A 122 8.67 9.42 -10.52
N LEU A 123 7.65 9.27 -11.37
CA LEU A 123 6.47 8.44 -11.06
C LEU A 123 6.84 6.96 -10.97
N ILE A 124 7.63 6.45 -11.91
CA ILE A 124 8.12 5.05 -11.89
C ILE A 124 9.03 4.82 -10.67
N LEU A 125 9.91 5.77 -10.36
CA LEU A 125 10.78 5.70 -9.20
C LEU A 125 9.98 5.69 -7.90
N ALA A 126 8.99 6.57 -7.76
CA ALA A 126 8.13 6.63 -6.58
C ALA A 126 7.30 5.36 -6.40
N PHE A 127 6.78 4.78 -7.49
CA PHE A 127 6.11 3.49 -7.46
C PHE A 127 7.05 2.39 -6.98
N SER A 128 8.28 2.35 -7.50
CA SER A 128 9.29 1.37 -7.11
C SER A 128 9.68 1.48 -5.64
N ILE A 129 9.80 2.72 -5.11
CA ILE A 129 10.08 2.97 -3.69
C ILE A 129 8.90 2.51 -2.82
N ALA A 130 7.66 2.87 -3.19
CA ALA A 130 6.47 2.47 -2.46
C ALA A 130 6.32 0.94 -2.42
N LEU A 131 6.56 0.28 -3.56
CA LEU A 131 6.55 -1.17 -3.69
C LEU A 131 7.66 -1.81 -2.86
N PHE A 132 8.87 -1.26 -2.87
CA PHE A 132 9.98 -1.74 -2.06
C PHE A 132 9.67 -1.65 -0.56
N ILE A 133 9.18 -0.50 -0.08
CA ILE A 133 8.77 -0.31 1.32
C ILE A 133 7.71 -1.34 1.71
N TRP A 134 6.71 -1.54 0.86
CA TRP A 134 5.61 -2.45 1.14
C TRP A 134 6.04 -3.93 1.17
N ILE A 135 6.84 -4.36 0.19
CA ILE A 135 7.32 -5.74 0.10
C ILE A 135 8.29 -6.07 1.23
N VAL A 136 9.25 -5.19 1.51
CA VAL A 136 10.20 -5.39 2.61
C VAL A 136 9.44 -5.49 3.94
N TYR A 137 8.46 -4.62 4.15
CA TYR A 137 7.60 -4.70 5.31
C TYR A 137 6.84 -6.04 5.38
N LYS A 138 6.19 -6.46 4.29
CA LYS A 138 5.44 -7.72 4.26
C LYS A 138 6.33 -8.95 4.48
N GLN A 139 7.47 -9.03 3.79
CA GLN A 139 8.36 -10.19 3.86
C GLN A 139 9.11 -10.31 5.20
N TYR A 140 9.52 -9.19 5.81
CA TYR A 140 10.40 -9.25 6.98
C TYR A 140 9.71 -8.92 8.30
N VAL A 141 8.52 -8.30 8.27
CA VAL A 141 7.79 -7.88 9.49
C VAL A 141 6.49 -8.67 9.68
N THR A 142 5.74 -8.97 8.61
CA THR A 142 4.49 -9.75 8.75
C THR A 142 4.68 -11.26 8.68
N VAL A 143 5.72 -11.73 7.99
CA VAL A 143 6.19 -13.12 8.09
C VAL A 143 7.16 -13.20 9.27
N CYS A 144 6.61 -13.11 10.47
CA CYS A 144 7.28 -13.60 11.67
C CYS A 144 6.92 -15.09 11.79
N PRO A 145 7.71 -16.03 11.25
CA PRO A 145 7.44 -17.42 11.52
C PRO A 145 7.81 -17.67 12.98
N TYR A 146 6.92 -18.32 13.71
CA TYR A 146 7.31 -19.16 14.82
C TYR A 146 8.64 -19.86 14.49
N ALA A 147 9.68 -19.59 15.29
CA ALA A 147 10.91 -20.39 15.37
C ALA A 147 11.48 -20.89 14.01
N ILE A 148 12.27 -20.06 13.32
CA ILE A 148 13.24 -20.60 12.34
C ILE A 148 14.65 -20.39 12.87
N SER A 149 15.30 -21.53 13.11
CA SER A 149 16.73 -21.72 13.33
C SER A 149 17.59 -20.78 12.47
N PRO A 150 18.68 -20.21 13.02
CA PRO A 150 19.46 -19.17 12.38
C PRO A 150 20.25 -19.76 11.20
N ARG A 151 19.74 -19.61 9.98
CA ARG A 151 20.58 -19.64 8.78
C ARG A 151 20.21 -18.49 7.86
N GLU A 152 21.04 -17.46 7.98
CA GLU A 152 21.52 -16.57 6.92
C GLU A 152 20.56 -16.33 5.75
N VAL A 153 19.59 -15.46 5.95
CA VAL A 153 18.99 -14.71 4.84
C VAL A 153 19.59 -13.30 4.88
N LEU A 154 20.49 -13.03 3.94
CA LEU A 154 20.92 -11.69 3.49
C LEU A 154 21.67 -10.77 4.47
N GLY A 155 22.55 -11.30 5.32
CA GLY A 155 23.62 -10.48 5.96
C GLY A 155 23.16 -9.33 6.87
N PHE A 156 21.86 -9.20 7.14
CA PHE A 156 21.32 -8.27 8.12
C PHE A 156 21.44 -8.87 9.53
N PRO A 157 21.83 -8.08 10.55
CA PRO A 157 21.98 -8.59 11.90
C PRO A 157 20.62 -9.08 12.43
N VAL A 158 20.51 -10.40 12.58
CA VAL A 158 19.34 -11.17 13.07
C VAL A 158 18.74 -10.58 14.36
N ARG A 159 19.55 -9.89 15.18
CA ARG A 159 19.10 -9.22 16.42
C ARG A 159 18.00 -8.18 16.21
N LEU A 160 18.06 -7.37 15.13
CA LEU A 160 17.05 -6.32 14.91
C LEU A 160 15.69 -6.91 14.54
N SER A 161 15.67 -7.96 13.70
CA SER A 161 14.43 -8.63 13.28
C SER A 161 13.65 -9.23 14.47
N SER A 162 14.35 -9.87 15.41
CA SER A 162 13.72 -10.53 16.57
C SER A 162 13.15 -9.54 17.60
N TRP A 163 13.75 -8.35 17.74
CA TRP A 163 13.28 -7.33 18.67
C TRP A 163 12.10 -6.53 18.09
N PHE A 164 12.14 -6.23 16.78
CA PHE A 164 11.01 -5.62 16.07
C PHE A 164 9.81 -6.57 16.10
N CYS A 165 10.00 -7.84 15.74
CA CYS A 165 8.94 -8.84 15.67
C CYS A 165 8.15 -8.96 17.00
N ARG A 166 8.83 -9.12 18.16
CA ARG A 166 8.16 -9.21 19.48
C ARG A 166 7.39 -7.97 19.89
N ARG A 167 7.79 -6.78 19.45
CA ARG A 167 7.12 -5.52 19.81
C ARG A 167 5.89 -5.26 18.96
N PHE A 168 5.90 -5.71 17.71
CA PHE A 168 4.83 -5.49 16.75
C PHE A 168 3.76 -6.60 16.76
N GLU A 169 4.08 -7.79 17.26
CA GLU A 169 3.12 -8.88 17.51
C GLU A 169 1.99 -8.47 18.47
N MET A 170 2.28 -7.59 19.44
CA MET A 170 1.27 -7.02 20.38
C MET A 170 0.25 -6.09 19.70
N LEU A 171 0.46 -5.71 18.44
CA LEU A 171 -0.44 -4.86 17.64
C LEU A 171 -1.19 -5.64 16.57
N CYS A 172 -1.08 -6.98 16.59
CA CYS A 172 -1.79 -7.88 15.70
C CYS A 172 -2.85 -8.66 16.49
N TRP A 173 -4.11 -8.65 16.03
CA TRP A 173 -5.27 -9.23 16.71
C TRP A 173 -6.00 -10.23 15.81
#